data_AF-A0A9E3CHZ7-F1
#
_entry.id   AF-A0A9E3CHZ7-F1
#
_cell.length_a   1.000
_cell.length_b   1.000
_cell.length_c   1.000
_cell.angle_alpha   90.00
_cell.angle_beta   90.00
_cell.angle_gamma   90.00
#
_symmetry.space_group_name_H-M   'P 1'
#
loop_
_entity.id
_entity.type
_entity.pdbx_description
1 polymer ?
#
loop_
_entity_poly.entity_id
_entity_poly.type
_entity_poly.pdbx_seq_one_letter_code
_entity_poly.pdbx_strand_id
1 'polypeptide(L)'
;MTRPLLLCLFAVLLLAPAASAKEPPPRGCSVGDNAAPLSQWRWAPRSRVTVYALRGQFNAKESERLAAAVRKWDIALRQSLSGIRLKAGGETDAWVPRAGEIIVIRDRVKVDGNHVGEFRSVLRDGRGYVTAAVIALDRSIDDLRNISSLLSHELGHGFGLWDCETCAKRSTVMNGFKFPGRNVAEAPSLCDILQVGAAYASPPPAGVAPPPAAAVAETSAVDAFVEEAEGPEPPGAAEAVAGYLRAEAAAREELKGYTFLRDVLIQTVDEKGEVSGEYRRLSRLVFDDTGGRVERVISFPKPTLKNLNITAEDLADLSGLQPFGPDLSEGGRYRISYKGEIEEGGERLQVLRFRPAGAGGRAFRGEVFVRASDHRVVRVRGKSLPDGEQRFPAFETRRERVDGTHLFPAYTSADDLLVFPQRRVRMRMTVRYTDYRRFLGKVSVVEEGEPGSQN
;
A
#
# COMPACT_ATOMS: atom_id res chain seq x y z
N MET A 1 -91.58 38.03 -25.05
CA MET A 1 -90.14 37.70 -25.01
C MET A 1 -89.86 36.97 -23.72
N THR A 2 -89.83 35.64 -23.80
CA THR A 2 -89.76 34.70 -22.67
C THR A 2 -88.34 34.11 -22.59
N ARG A 3 -87.82 34.05 -21.36
CA ARG A 3 -86.48 33.58 -20.96
C ARG A 3 -86.26 32.10 -21.28
N PRO A 4 -85.03 31.67 -21.62
CA PRO A 4 -84.57 30.33 -21.30
C PRO A 4 -83.73 30.31 -20.02
N LEU A 5 -84.05 29.33 -19.16
CA LEU A 5 -83.27 28.84 -18.03
C LEU A 5 -81.85 28.45 -18.51
N LEU A 6 -80.80 28.98 -17.87
CA LEU A 6 -79.47 28.40 -17.98
C LEU A 6 -79.22 27.53 -16.74
N LEU A 7 -79.27 26.21 -16.94
CA LEU A 7 -78.93 25.20 -15.95
C LEU A 7 -77.45 25.35 -15.57
N CYS A 8 -77.18 25.78 -14.34
CA CYS A 8 -75.83 25.72 -13.77
C CYS A 8 -75.50 24.26 -13.44
N LEU A 9 -74.73 23.61 -14.31
CA LEU A 9 -74.15 22.30 -14.03
C LEU A 9 -73.02 22.49 -13.01
N PHE A 10 -73.29 22.22 -11.73
CA PHE A 10 -72.25 22.02 -10.72
C PHE A 10 -71.52 20.71 -11.03
N ALA A 11 -70.40 20.79 -11.75
CA ALA A 11 -69.46 19.69 -11.83
C ALA A 11 -68.78 19.55 -10.46
N VAL A 12 -69.29 18.63 -9.64
CA VAL A 12 -68.57 18.13 -8.47
C VAL A 12 -67.34 17.41 -9.01
N LEU A 13 -66.21 18.10 -9.03
CA LEU A 13 -64.91 17.48 -9.24
C LEU A 13 -64.68 16.58 -8.01
N LEU A 14 -64.99 15.30 -8.15
CA LEU A 14 -64.49 14.27 -7.25
C LEU A 14 -62.96 14.36 -7.31
N LEU A 15 -62.37 15.01 -6.30
CA LEU A 15 -60.96 14.81 -5.97
C LEU A 15 -60.82 13.33 -5.64
N ALA A 16 -60.47 12.54 -6.66
CA ALA A 16 -59.84 11.26 -6.43
C ALA A 16 -58.68 11.54 -5.47
N PRO A 17 -58.55 10.81 -4.35
CA PRO A 17 -57.33 10.91 -3.55
C PRO A 17 -56.20 10.66 -4.52
N ALA A 18 -55.29 11.63 -4.66
CA ALA A 18 -54.06 11.41 -5.39
C ALA A 18 -53.52 10.10 -4.84
N ALA A 19 -53.53 9.06 -5.66
CA ALA A 19 -52.92 7.81 -5.31
C ALA A 19 -51.49 8.23 -4.99
N SER A 20 -51.19 8.26 -3.70
CA SER A 20 -49.85 8.50 -3.20
C SER A 20 -49.06 7.43 -3.94
N ALA A 21 -48.33 7.85 -4.98
CA ALA A 21 -47.43 6.99 -5.69
C ALA A 21 -46.54 6.52 -4.57
N LYS A 22 -46.74 5.28 -4.11
CA LYS A 22 -45.96 4.68 -3.04
C LYS A 22 -44.54 5.00 -3.45
N GLU A 23 -43.90 5.91 -2.73
CA GLU A 23 -42.51 6.20 -2.95
C GLU A 23 -41.86 4.81 -2.93
N PRO A 24 -41.15 4.44 -4.02
CA PRO A 24 -40.48 3.15 -4.02
C PRO A 24 -39.71 3.12 -2.71
N PRO A 25 -39.85 2.03 -1.92
CA PRO A 25 -39.28 1.96 -0.58
C PRO A 25 -37.86 2.48 -0.66
N PRO A 26 -37.42 3.38 0.25
CA PRO A 26 -36.14 4.05 0.14
C PRO A 26 -35.11 2.99 -0.18
N ARG A 27 -34.50 3.07 -1.38
CA ARG A 27 -33.58 2.02 -1.82
C ARG A 27 -32.47 2.00 -0.78
N GLY A 28 -32.46 0.94 0.02
CA GLY A 28 -31.40 0.72 0.99
C GLY A 28 -30.05 0.72 0.29
N CYS A 29 -29.01 1.06 1.03
CA CYS A 29 -27.65 0.93 0.52
C CYS A 29 -27.24 -0.54 0.59
N SER A 30 -27.04 -1.13 -0.58
CA SER A 30 -26.68 -2.53 -0.78
C SER A 30 -25.31 -2.59 -1.44
N VAL A 31 -24.35 -3.21 -0.75
CA VAL A 31 -22.99 -3.42 -1.26
C VAL A 31 -23.06 -4.20 -2.57
N GLY A 32 -22.43 -3.68 -3.62
CA GLY A 32 -22.41 -4.32 -4.94
C GLY A 32 -23.58 -3.93 -5.85
N ASP A 33 -24.58 -3.16 -5.38
CA ASP A 33 -25.68 -2.62 -6.19
C ASP A 33 -25.63 -1.09 -6.27
N ASN A 34 -25.71 -0.40 -5.14
CA ASN A 34 -25.65 1.07 -5.08
C ASN A 34 -24.66 1.60 -4.04
N ALA A 35 -23.93 0.71 -3.38
CA ALA A 35 -22.93 1.04 -2.38
C ALA A 35 -21.62 0.29 -2.67
N ALA A 36 -20.50 0.99 -2.55
CA ALA A 36 -19.18 0.41 -2.71
C ALA A 36 -18.79 -0.49 -1.52
N PRO A 37 -17.95 -1.51 -1.71
CA PRO A 37 -17.35 -2.24 -0.60
C PRO A 37 -16.38 -1.35 0.19
N LEU A 38 -16.17 -1.67 1.47
CA LEU A 38 -15.27 -0.91 2.35
C LEU A 38 -13.81 -1.27 2.08
N SER A 39 -12.98 -0.25 1.91
CA SER A 39 -11.52 -0.37 1.86
C SER A 39 -10.91 0.02 3.20
N GLN A 40 -9.85 -0.70 3.59
CA GLN A 40 -9.07 -0.35 4.77
C GLN A 40 -8.22 0.90 4.56
N TRP A 41 -7.92 1.26 3.31
CA TRP A 41 -7.05 2.37 2.96
C TRP A 41 -7.79 3.71 3.08
N ARG A 42 -7.44 4.52 4.09
CA ARG A 42 -8.08 5.84 4.28
C ARG A 42 -7.25 6.85 5.08
N TRP A 43 -7.61 8.12 4.97
CA TRP A 43 -7.10 9.21 5.81
C TRP A 43 -7.49 9.04 7.29
N ALA A 44 -6.74 9.66 8.19
CA ALA A 44 -7.09 9.68 9.61
C ALA A 44 -8.42 10.45 9.84
N PRO A 45 -9.26 10.02 10.81
CA PRO A 45 -10.46 10.77 11.16
C PRO A 45 -10.13 12.22 11.50
N ARG A 46 -10.99 13.15 11.11
CA ARG A 46 -10.83 14.60 11.34
C ARG A 46 -9.61 15.25 10.67
N SER A 47 -8.98 14.58 9.70
CA SER A 47 -7.90 15.18 8.91
C SER A 47 -8.39 16.42 8.15
N ARG A 48 -7.47 17.38 7.99
CA ARG A 48 -7.64 18.51 7.07
C ARG A 48 -6.76 18.27 5.87
N VAL A 49 -7.37 18.13 4.71
CA VAL A 49 -6.65 17.79 3.48
C VAL A 49 -6.86 18.86 2.43
N THR A 50 -5.77 19.36 1.86
CA THR A 50 -5.80 20.32 0.75
C THR A 50 -5.43 19.59 -0.54
N VAL A 51 -6.28 19.71 -1.56
CA VAL A 51 -6.08 19.09 -2.86
C VAL A 51 -5.62 20.14 -3.86
N TYR A 52 -4.43 19.97 -4.40
CA TYR A 52 -3.83 20.85 -5.40
C TYR A 52 -3.80 20.16 -6.77
N ALA A 53 -3.91 20.94 -7.84
CA ALA A 53 -3.54 20.52 -9.18
C ALA A 53 -2.08 20.89 -9.44
N LEU A 54 -1.30 20.01 -10.06
CA LEU A 54 0.05 20.35 -10.45
C LEU A 54 0.03 21.39 -11.58
N ARG A 55 0.80 22.47 -11.40
CA ARG A 55 0.81 23.63 -12.31
C ARG A 55 1.13 23.20 -13.74
N GLY A 56 0.41 23.79 -14.69
CA GLY A 56 0.65 23.60 -16.12
C GLY A 56 0.15 22.27 -16.70
N GLN A 57 -0.46 21.40 -15.87
CA GLN A 57 -1.01 20.12 -16.33
C GLN A 57 -2.52 20.13 -16.58
N PHE A 58 -3.22 21.17 -16.10
CA PHE A 58 -4.65 21.32 -16.25
C PHE A 58 -4.96 22.73 -16.76
N ASN A 59 -5.88 22.85 -17.71
CA ASN A 59 -6.38 24.15 -18.14
C ASN A 59 -7.38 24.72 -17.13
N ALA A 60 -7.72 26.01 -17.24
CA ALA A 60 -8.59 26.70 -16.29
C ALA A 60 -9.95 26.00 -16.04
N LYS A 61 -10.56 25.45 -17.10
CA LYS A 61 -11.85 24.75 -16.98
C LYS A 61 -11.70 23.41 -16.28
N GLU A 62 -10.62 22.68 -16.54
CA GLU A 62 -10.31 21.44 -15.82
C GLU A 62 -10.04 21.71 -14.34
N SER A 63 -9.21 22.71 -14.03
CA SER A 63 -8.92 23.12 -12.65
C SER A 63 -10.19 23.53 -11.89
N GLU A 64 -11.13 24.22 -12.54
CA GLU A 64 -12.44 24.53 -11.95
C GLU A 64 -13.25 23.27 -11.63
N ARG A 65 -13.23 22.27 -12.53
CA ARG A 65 -13.94 20.99 -12.35
C ARG A 65 -13.32 20.15 -11.24
N LEU A 66 -12.00 20.09 -11.16
CA LEU A 66 -11.29 19.43 -10.05
C LEU A 66 -11.67 20.09 -8.72
N ALA A 67 -11.61 21.42 -8.65
CA ALA A 67 -12.01 22.17 -7.46
C ALA A 67 -13.49 21.93 -7.07
N ALA A 68 -14.38 21.80 -8.05
CA ALA A 68 -15.78 21.47 -7.80
C ALA A 68 -15.96 20.04 -7.24
N ALA A 69 -15.23 19.06 -7.75
CA ALA A 69 -15.24 17.69 -7.22
C ALA A 69 -14.76 17.64 -5.75
N VAL A 70 -13.69 18.39 -5.43
CA VAL A 70 -13.20 18.52 -4.04
C VAL A 70 -14.25 19.14 -3.12
N ARG A 71 -14.97 20.18 -3.58
CA ARG A 71 -16.07 20.79 -2.79
C ARG A 71 -17.22 19.83 -2.54
N LYS A 72 -17.59 19.01 -3.54
CA LYS A 72 -18.64 17.99 -3.39
C LYS A 72 -18.25 16.94 -2.35
N TRP A 73 -17.00 16.48 -2.36
CA TRP A 73 -16.49 15.59 -1.32
C TRP A 73 -16.39 16.25 0.06
N ASP A 74 -16.01 17.53 0.18
CA ASP A 74 -16.05 18.23 1.49
C ASP A 74 -17.48 18.25 2.07
N ILE A 75 -18.49 18.49 1.24
CA ILE A 75 -19.91 18.45 1.67
C ILE A 75 -20.28 17.03 2.13
N ALA A 76 -19.93 16.01 1.34
CA ALA A 76 -20.21 14.61 1.65
C ALA A 76 -19.54 14.14 2.96
N LEU A 77 -18.26 14.50 3.16
CA LEU A 77 -17.49 14.09 4.34
C LEU A 77 -17.97 14.78 5.63
N ARG A 78 -18.52 16.00 5.54
CA ARG A 78 -19.18 16.67 6.67
C ARG A 78 -20.47 15.98 7.11
N GLN A 79 -21.11 15.26 6.19
CA GLN A 79 -22.31 14.48 6.45
C GLN A 79 -21.99 13.05 6.91
N SER A 80 -20.72 12.62 6.84
CA SER A 80 -20.25 11.33 7.32
C SER A 80 -19.62 11.42 8.71
N LEU A 81 -19.44 10.26 9.36
CA LEU A 81 -18.75 10.17 10.67
C LEU A 81 -17.22 10.35 10.58
N SER A 82 -16.66 10.57 9.39
CA SER A 82 -15.21 10.72 9.19
C SER A 82 -14.64 11.99 9.84
N GLY A 83 -15.43 13.07 9.89
CA GLY A 83 -15.01 14.39 10.34
C GLY A 83 -13.94 15.08 9.46
N ILE A 84 -13.58 14.48 8.32
CA ILE A 84 -12.55 15.01 7.42
C ILE A 84 -13.04 16.30 6.76
N ARG A 85 -12.10 17.21 6.53
CA ARG A 85 -12.35 18.48 5.83
C ARG A 85 -11.44 18.56 4.61
N LEU A 86 -12.04 18.81 3.45
CA LEU A 86 -11.30 19.04 2.22
C LEU A 86 -11.33 20.51 1.81
N LYS A 87 -10.24 20.94 1.20
CA LYS A 87 -10.13 22.25 0.58
C LYS A 87 -9.47 22.11 -0.78
N ALA A 88 -10.00 22.80 -1.79
CA ALA A 88 -9.30 22.99 -3.05
C ALA A 88 -8.20 24.04 -2.85
N GLY A 89 -6.95 23.66 -3.12
CA GLY A 89 -5.76 24.49 -2.92
C GLY A 89 -5.39 25.37 -4.12
N GLY A 90 -5.97 25.09 -5.29
CA GLY A 90 -5.57 25.72 -6.56
C GLY A 90 -4.41 24.95 -7.18
N GLU A 91 -3.46 25.67 -7.79
CA GLU A 91 -2.28 25.08 -8.40
C GLU A 91 -1.07 25.09 -7.46
N THR A 92 -0.22 24.09 -7.60
CA THR A 92 1.07 23.98 -6.90
C THR A 92 2.18 23.61 -7.86
N ASP A 93 3.41 24.03 -7.57
CA ASP A 93 4.62 23.61 -8.27
C ASP A 93 5.30 22.42 -7.57
N ALA A 94 4.84 22.05 -6.37
CA ALA A 94 5.35 20.90 -5.64
C ALA A 94 4.85 19.60 -6.29
N TRP A 95 5.78 18.69 -6.60
CA TRP A 95 5.47 17.35 -7.10
C TRP A 95 5.27 16.32 -6.00
N VAL A 96 5.84 16.57 -4.82
CA VAL A 96 5.76 15.70 -3.64
C VAL A 96 4.80 16.32 -2.62
N PRO A 97 3.72 15.62 -2.22
CA PRO A 97 2.73 16.16 -1.30
C PRO A 97 3.26 16.14 0.13
N ARG A 98 3.02 17.19 0.90
CA ARG A 98 3.28 17.21 2.35
C ARG A 98 2.15 16.54 3.11
N ALA A 99 2.34 16.35 4.42
CA ALA A 99 1.29 15.86 5.30
C ALA A 99 0.05 16.77 5.22
N GLY A 100 -1.12 16.19 4.95
CA GLY A 100 -2.37 16.91 4.71
C GLY A 100 -2.56 17.39 3.28
N GLU A 101 -1.73 16.95 2.32
CA GLU A 101 -1.85 17.35 0.92
C GLU A 101 -2.16 16.17 -0.01
N ILE A 102 -2.95 16.45 -1.04
CA ILE A 102 -3.10 15.62 -2.23
C ILE A 102 -2.66 16.44 -3.43
N ILE A 103 -1.78 15.90 -4.26
CA ILE A 103 -1.44 16.52 -5.55
C ILE A 103 -2.05 15.69 -6.68
N VAL A 104 -2.85 16.35 -7.51
CA VAL A 104 -3.45 15.78 -8.71
C VAL A 104 -2.53 16.06 -9.90
N ILE A 105 -2.14 15.01 -10.61
CA ILE A 105 -1.23 15.07 -11.76
C ILE A 105 -1.85 14.44 -13.00
N ARG A 106 -1.34 14.83 -14.16
CA ARG A 106 -1.54 14.17 -15.46
C ARG A 106 -0.39 13.22 -15.77
N ASP A 107 -0.63 11.92 -15.60
CA ASP A 107 0.37 10.88 -15.84
C ASP A 107 -0.10 9.90 -16.93
N ARG A 108 0.77 9.03 -17.43
CA ARG A 108 0.33 7.87 -18.23
C ARG A 108 0.01 6.73 -17.27
N VAL A 109 -1.27 6.53 -16.99
CA VAL A 109 -1.76 5.50 -16.05
C VAL A 109 -2.18 4.23 -16.78
N LYS A 110 -2.43 4.29 -18.11
CA LYS A 110 -2.74 3.11 -18.93
C LYS A 110 -1.61 2.08 -18.96
N VAL A 111 -1.66 1.12 -18.04
CA VAL A 111 -0.76 -0.06 -18.01
C VAL A 111 -1.40 -1.26 -18.71
N ASP A 112 -2.73 -1.33 -18.81
CA ASP A 112 -3.47 -2.50 -19.33
C ASP A 112 -4.69 -2.15 -20.23
N GLY A 113 -4.93 -0.87 -20.50
CA GLY A 113 -6.03 -0.40 -21.37
C GLY A 113 -7.36 -0.09 -20.65
N ASN A 114 -7.51 -0.45 -19.37
CA ASN A 114 -8.76 -0.22 -18.61
C ASN A 114 -8.58 0.79 -17.46
N HIS A 115 -7.38 0.92 -16.89
CA HIS A 115 -7.11 1.86 -15.81
C HIS A 115 -6.69 3.24 -16.34
N VAL A 116 -7.24 4.28 -15.74
CA VAL A 116 -7.16 5.68 -16.20
C VAL A 116 -7.01 6.69 -15.08
N GLY A 117 -7.14 6.24 -13.83
CA GLY A 117 -6.90 6.99 -12.62
C GLY A 117 -6.19 6.10 -11.61
N GLU A 118 -5.43 6.70 -10.70
CA GLU A 118 -4.77 5.97 -9.62
C GLU A 118 -4.59 6.86 -8.39
N PHE A 119 -5.10 6.41 -7.25
CA PHE A 119 -4.80 6.96 -5.94
C PHE A 119 -3.53 6.32 -5.34
N ARG A 120 -2.45 7.09 -5.28
CA ARG A 120 -1.15 6.68 -4.74
C ARG A 120 -0.94 7.27 -3.35
N SER A 121 -0.97 6.44 -2.29
CA SER A 121 -0.56 6.91 -0.96
C SER A 121 0.95 7.11 -0.93
N VAL A 122 1.41 8.32 -0.59
CA VAL A 122 2.84 8.67 -0.52
C VAL A 122 3.36 8.55 0.90
N LEU A 123 2.59 9.00 1.90
CA LEU A 123 2.96 8.93 3.31
C LEU A 123 1.83 8.30 4.14
N ARG A 124 2.21 7.62 5.22
CA ARG A 124 1.31 7.03 6.21
C ARG A 124 1.77 7.30 7.64
N ASP A 125 0.84 7.43 8.57
CA ASP A 125 1.14 7.51 10.01
C ASP A 125 1.35 6.12 10.63
N GLY A 126 1.84 6.08 11.86
CA GLY A 126 2.08 4.84 12.60
C GLY A 126 0.82 4.00 12.91
N ARG A 127 -0.37 4.46 12.51
CA ARG A 127 -1.64 3.73 12.61
C ARG A 127 -2.16 3.31 11.23
N GLY A 128 -1.34 3.43 10.18
CA GLY A 128 -1.67 3.01 8.81
C GLY A 128 -2.51 4.01 8.02
N TYR A 129 -2.86 5.17 8.59
CA TYR A 129 -3.65 6.18 7.89
C TYR A 129 -2.82 6.91 6.85
N VAL A 130 -3.44 7.25 5.73
CA VAL A 130 -2.84 8.12 4.71
C VAL A 130 -2.61 9.51 5.30
N THR A 131 -1.41 10.05 5.11
CA THR A 131 -1.05 11.42 5.49
C THR A 131 -0.67 12.30 4.31
N ALA A 132 -0.28 11.72 3.17
CA ALA A 132 -0.06 12.45 1.92
C ALA A 132 -0.31 11.51 0.73
N ALA A 133 -0.83 12.03 -0.38
CA ALA A 133 -1.13 11.21 -1.57
C ALA A 133 -0.97 11.96 -2.90
N VAL A 134 -0.76 11.20 -3.97
CA VAL A 134 -0.81 11.68 -5.34
C VAL A 134 -1.99 11.01 -6.03
N ILE A 135 -2.80 11.77 -6.76
CA ILE A 135 -3.81 11.23 -7.66
C ILE A 135 -3.34 11.44 -9.09
N ALA A 136 -3.10 10.35 -9.80
CA ALA A 136 -2.73 10.39 -11.21
C ALA A 136 -3.99 10.24 -12.07
N LEU A 137 -4.21 11.16 -13.01
CA LEU A 137 -5.27 11.09 -14.02
C LEU A 137 -4.63 10.91 -15.40
N ASP A 138 -5.12 9.95 -16.17
CA ASP A 138 -4.53 9.66 -17.48
C ASP A 138 -4.65 10.85 -18.44
N ARG A 139 -3.58 11.11 -19.19
CA ARG A 139 -3.51 12.23 -20.16
C ARG A 139 -4.54 12.13 -21.29
N SER A 140 -5.07 10.94 -21.57
CA SER A 140 -6.06 10.75 -22.65
C SER A 140 -7.49 11.18 -22.27
N ILE A 141 -7.71 11.65 -21.03
CA ILE A 141 -9.04 12.03 -20.55
C ILE A 141 -9.18 13.56 -20.55
N ASP A 142 -9.79 14.12 -21.58
CA ASP A 142 -9.93 15.58 -21.79
C ASP A 142 -11.36 16.09 -21.55
N ASP A 143 -12.36 15.20 -21.57
CA ASP A 143 -13.75 15.55 -21.25
C ASP A 143 -13.89 15.99 -19.77
N LEU A 144 -14.36 17.23 -19.59
CA LEU A 144 -14.49 17.90 -18.29
C LEU A 144 -15.31 17.11 -17.27
N ARG A 145 -16.34 16.39 -17.74
CA ARG A 145 -17.20 15.58 -16.90
C ARG A 145 -16.44 14.34 -16.43
N ASN A 146 -15.78 13.63 -17.35
CA ASN A 146 -15.00 12.44 -17.03
C ASN A 146 -13.83 12.75 -16.08
N ILE A 147 -13.14 13.88 -16.24
CA ILE A 147 -12.09 14.33 -15.32
C ILE A 147 -12.65 14.53 -13.90
N SER A 148 -13.80 15.19 -13.80
CA SER A 148 -14.47 15.40 -12.51
C SER A 148 -14.91 14.08 -11.87
N SER A 149 -15.51 13.18 -12.63
CA SER A 149 -15.94 11.87 -12.14
C SER A 149 -14.75 11.01 -11.71
N LEU A 150 -13.65 11.04 -12.48
CA LEU A 150 -12.46 10.26 -12.18
C LEU A 150 -11.77 10.76 -10.92
N LEU A 151 -11.57 12.08 -10.76
CA LEU A 151 -11.07 12.61 -9.49
C LEU A 151 -11.99 12.22 -8.33
N SER A 152 -13.30 12.29 -8.53
CA SER A 152 -14.28 11.91 -7.50
C SER A 152 -14.14 10.43 -7.11
N HIS A 153 -13.88 9.55 -8.06
CA HIS A 153 -13.62 8.12 -7.86
C HIS A 153 -12.34 7.90 -7.04
N GLU A 154 -11.21 8.47 -7.48
CA GLU A 154 -9.93 8.32 -6.79
C GLU A 154 -9.92 8.88 -5.37
N LEU A 155 -10.63 9.99 -5.15
CA LEU A 155 -10.84 10.52 -3.80
C LEU A 155 -11.60 9.52 -2.91
N GLY A 156 -12.58 8.80 -3.46
CA GLY A 156 -13.32 7.77 -2.74
C GLY A 156 -12.43 6.63 -2.24
N HIS A 157 -11.42 6.21 -3.00
CA HIS A 157 -10.39 5.29 -2.52
C HIS A 157 -9.65 5.83 -1.31
N GLY A 158 -9.26 7.11 -1.34
CA GLY A 158 -8.65 7.78 -0.19
C GLY A 158 -9.53 7.85 1.06
N PHE A 159 -10.85 7.67 0.93
CA PHE A 159 -11.79 7.68 2.05
C PHE A 159 -12.30 6.29 2.44
N GLY A 160 -11.63 5.22 1.99
CA GLY A 160 -11.92 3.87 2.45
C GLY A 160 -13.01 3.18 1.66
N LEU A 161 -13.12 3.44 0.36
CA LEU A 161 -14.01 2.72 -0.55
C LEU A 161 -13.21 1.95 -1.61
N TRP A 162 -13.65 0.73 -1.93
CA TRP A 162 -13.14 -0.05 -3.07
C TRP A 162 -13.94 0.25 -4.33
N ASP A 163 -13.42 -0.20 -5.47
CA ASP A 163 -14.20 -0.24 -6.71
C ASP A 163 -15.47 -1.08 -6.53
N CYS A 164 -16.52 -0.68 -7.23
CA CYS A 164 -17.76 -1.43 -7.36
C CYS A 164 -18.08 -1.68 -8.83
N GLU A 165 -17.57 -2.79 -9.37
CA GLU A 165 -17.82 -3.17 -10.76
C GLU A 165 -19.26 -3.64 -11.02
N THR A 166 -19.92 -4.17 -10.00
CA THR A 166 -21.28 -4.73 -10.10
C THR A 166 -22.36 -3.70 -9.84
N CYS A 167 -22.02 -2.53 -9.29
CA CYS A 167 -22.98 -1.49 -8.95
C CYS A 167 -23.71 -0.96 -10.19
N ALA A 168 -24.98 -0.63 -10.03
CA ALA A 168 -25.79 0.04 -11.03
C ALA A 168 -25.10 1.32 -11.53
N LYS A 169 -25.27 1.64 -12.81
CA LYS A 169 -24.56 2.78 -13.42
C LYS A 169 -24.93 4.09 -12.70
N ARG A 170 -23.91 4.86 -12.31
CA ARG A 170 -23.98 6.16 -11.63
C ARG A 170 -24.68 6.12 -10.27
N SER A 171 -24.80 4.94 -9.65
CA SER A 171 -25.34 4.81 -8.30
C SER A 171 -24.32 5.18 -7.22
N THR A 172 -23.02 5.07 -7.55
CA THR A 172 -21.89 5.37 -6.67
C THR A 172 -20.77 6.06 -7.45
N VAL A 173 -19.96 6.88 -6.77
CA VAL A 173 -18.71 7.40 -7.36
C VAL A 173 -17.64 6.32 -7.54
N MET A 174 -17.82 5.13 -6.96
CA MET A 174 -16.89 4.01 -7.06
C MET A 174 -17.29 3.01 -8.15
N ASN A 175 -18.24 3.34 -9.02
CA ASN A 175 -18.57 2.49 -10.16
C ASN A 175 -17.29 2.24 -10.97
N GLY A 176 -16.99 0.97 -11.28
CA GLY A 176 -15.77 0.62 -12.03
C GLY A 176 -15.61 1.49 -13.29
N PHE A 177 -14.48 2.19 -13.39
CA PHE A 177 -14.27 3.22 -14.43
C PHE A 177 -13.90 2.57 -15.78
N LYS A 178 -14.89 1.98 -16.46
CA LYS A 178 -14.70 1.45 -17.82
C LYS A 178 -14.80 2.58 -18.84
N PHE A 179 -13.74 2.78 -19.62
CA PHE A 179 -13.72 3.80 -20.66
C PHE A 179 -14.61 3.42 -21.86
N PRO A 180 -15.42 4.37 -22.39
CA PRO A 180 -15.58 5.77 -21.98
C PRO A 180 -16.45 5.88 -20.71
N GLY A 181 -15.98 6.64 -19.70
CA GLY A 181 -16.46 6.74 -18.31
C GLY A 181 -17.91 7.16 -18.04
N ARG A 182 -18.88 6.65 -18.80
CA ARG A 182 -20.29 7.03 -18.75
C ARG A 182 -21.04 6.50 -17.52
N ASN A 183 -20.41 5.64 -16.73
CA ASN A 183 -21.05 4.87 -15.67
C ASN A 183 -20.75 5.39 -14.25
N VAL A 184 -19.92 6.43 -14.09
CA VAL A 184 -19.50 6.93 -12.77
C VAL A 184 -20.25 8.21 -12.40
N ALA A 185 -20.71 8.29 -11.15
CA ALA A 185 -21.35 9.50 -10.64
C ALA A 185 -20.34 10.66 -10.50
N GLU A 186 -20.78 11.90 -10.76
CA GLU A 186 -19.93 13.10 -10.65
C GLU A 186 -19.84 13.65 -9.20
N ALA A 187 -20.54 13.03 -8.27
CA ALA A 187 -20.65 13.45 -6.88
C ALA A 187 -20.98 12.24 -6.00
N PRO A 188 -20.46 12.18 -4.76
CA PRO A 188 -20.79 11.12 -3.82
C PRO A 188 -22.30 11.00 -3.61
N SER A 189 -22.83 9.78 -3.70
CA SER A 189 -24.22 9.47 -3.37
C SER A 189 -24.42 9.39 -1.85
N LEU A 190 -25.68 9.31 -1.41
CA LEU A 190 -25.99 9.03 0.00
C LEU A 190 -25.35 7.71 0.46
N CYS A 191 -25.31 6.69 -0.41
CA CYS A 191 -24.67 5.42 -0.09
C CYS A 191 -23.15 5.53 0.00
N ASP A 192 -22.52 6.38 -0.79
CA ASP A 192 -21.09 6.67 -0.65
C ASP A 192 -20.79 7.32 0.72
N ILE A 193 -21.63 8.29 1.13
CA ILE A 193 -21.50 8.97 2.43
C ILE A 193 -21.66 7.97 3.59
N LEU A 194 -22.68 7.10 3.51
CA LEU A 194 -22.94 6.08 4.53
C LEU A 194 -21.81 5.03 4.58
N GLN A 195 -21.26 4.63 3.44
CA GLN A 195 -20.12 3.70 3.40
C GLN A 195 -18.83 4.32 3.92
N VAL A 196 -18.58 5.59 3.65
CA VAL A 196 -17.48 6.32 4.32
C VAL A 196 -17.75 6.36 5.83
N GLY A 197 -18.98 6.64 6.27
CA GLY A 197 -19.35 6.56 7.68
C GLY A 197 -19.01 5.19 8.30
N ALA A 198 -19.37 4.10 7.62
CA ALA A 198 -19.08 2.72 8.04
C ALA A 198 -17.57 2.41 8.05
N ALA A 199 -16.81 2.89 7.07
CA ALA A 199 -15.35 2.74 7.04
C ALA A 199 -14.67 3.44 8.23
N TYR A 200 -15.19 4.59 8.67
CA TYR A 200 -14.63 5.35 9.80
C TYR A 200 -15.19 4.92 11.17
N ALA A 201 -16.31 4.19 11.19
CA ALA A 201 -16.78 3.45 12.37
C ALA A 201 -16.02 2.13 12.56
N SER A 202 -15.39 1.62 11.50
CA SER A 202 -14.50 0.47 11.56
C SER A 202 -13.18 0.84 12.24
N PRO A 203 -12.49 -0.12 12.91
CA PRO A 203 -11.19 0.13 13.54
C PRO A 203 -10.23 0.82 12.56
N PRO A 204 -9.25 1.62 13.04
CA PRO A 204 -8.22 2.23 12.18
C PRO A 204 -7.75 1.26 11.11
N PRO A 205 -7.34 1.73 9.91
CA PRO A 205 -6.66 0.90 8.92
C PRO A 205 -5.67 0.02 9.65
N ALA A 206 -6.03 -1.23 9.91
CA ALA A 206 -5.07 -2.16 10.42
C ALA A 206 -4.04 -2.26 9.29
N GLY A 207 -2.77 -2.52 9.62
CA GLY A 207 -1.99 -3.35 8.71
C GLY A 207 -2.68 -4.70 8.59
N VAL A 208 -3.79 -4.74 7.84
CA VAL A 208 -4.79 -5.78 7.55
C VAL A 208 -5.14 -6.74 8.71
N ALA A 209 -6.38 -6.71 9.19
CA ALA A 209 -6.99 -7.80 9.97
C ALA A 209 -7.58 -8.88 9.02
N PRO A 210 -7.62 -10.16 9.41
CA PRO A 210 -7.85 -11.29 8.50
C PRO A 210 -9.33 -11.61 8.24
N PRO A 211 -9.70 -12.17 7.07
CA PRO A 211 -11.01 -12.77 6.85
C PRO A 211 -11.11 -14.19 7.46
N PRO A 212 -12.33 -14.70 7.72
CA PRO A 212 -12.53 -15.99 8.38
C PRO A 212 -12.16 -17.16 7.44
N ALA A 213 -11.69 -18.23 8.06
CA ALA A 213 -11.15 -19.42 7.42
C ALA A 213 -12.11 -20.05 6.41
N ALA A 214 -11.76 -19.98 5.13
CA ALA A 214 -12.17 -20.94 4.14
C ALA A 214 -10.98 -21.88 3.90
N ALA A 215 -11.14 -23.13 4.32
CA ALA A 215 -10.18 -24.19 4.11
C ALA A 215 -9.98 -24.42 2.61
N VAL A 216 -8.74 -24.35 2.13
CA VAL A 216 -8.37 -24.95 0.85
C VAL A 216 -6.96 -25.53 0.94
N ALA A 217 -6.89 -26.78 0.49
CA ALA A 217 -5.82 -27.75 0.63
C ALA A 217 -4.43 -27.29 0.17
N GLU A 218 -3.43 -27.66 0.98
CA GLU A 218 -2.01 -27.62 0.66
C GLU A 218 -1.62 -28.69 -0.37
N THR A 219 -0.81 -28.32 -1.37
CA THR A 219 0.29 -29.09 -1.98
C THR A 219 1.14 -28.09 -2.80
N SER A 220 2.47 -28.07 -2.91
CA SER A 220 3.54 -28.98 -2.47
C SER A 220 4.88 -28.23 -2.24
N ALA A 221 5.67 -28.80 -1.33
CA ALA A 221 7.13 -28.97 -1.26
C ALA A 221 8.08 -27.81 -1.66
N VAL A 222 8.61 -27.12 -0.64
CA VAL A 222 10.05 -27.13 -0.27
C VAL A 222 10.19 -26.83 1.23
N ASP A 223 10.97 -27.69 1.90
CA ASP A 223 11.39 -27.75 3.30
C ASP A 223 10.37 -27.88 4.45
N ALA A 224 10.47 -29.05 5.11
CA ALA A 224 9.80 -29.44 6.32
C ALA A 224 10.19 -28.55 7.52
N PHE A 225 9.34 -27.57 7.83
CA PHE A 225 9.27 -27.05 9.19
C PHE A 225 8.25 -27.90 9.95
N VAL A 226 8.73 -28.99 10.55
CA VAL A 226 7.94 -29.81 11.49
C VAL A 226 7.35 -28.88 12.55
N GLU A 227 6.04 -28.96 12.77
CA GLU A 227 5.40 -28.51 14.00
C GLU A 227 5.97 -29.33 15.15
N GLU A 228 7.06 -28.83 15.72
CA GLU A 228 7.53 -29.30 17.00
C GLU A 228 6.55 -28.76 18.06
N ALA A 229 5.89 -29.66 18.76
CA ALA A 229 5.07 -29.31 19.92
C ALA A 229 5.90 -28.45 20.88
N GLU A 230 5.33 -27.36 21.38
CA GLU A 230 5.99 -26.48 22.36
C GLU A 230 6.23 -27.26 23.66
N GLY A 231 7.43 -27.84 23.79
CA GLY A 231 7.98 -28.32 25.04
C GLY A 231 8.28 -27.17 26.01
N PRO A 232 8.73 -27.47 27.24
CA PRO A 232 9.10 -26.43 28.20
C PRO A 232 10.15 -25.49 27.60
N GLU A 233 9.98 -24.19 27.85
CA GLU A 233 10.84 -23.15 27.30
C GLU A 233 12.32 -23.42 27.68
N PRO A 234 13.26 -23.51 26.72
CA PRO A 234 14.63 -23.90 27.03
C PRO A 234 15.30 -22.86 27.95
N PRO A 235 16.25 -23.27 28.81
CA PRO A 235 17.03 -22.34 29.61
C PRO A 235 17.69 -21.26 28.75
N GLY A 236 17.55 -20.00 29.15
CA GLY A 236 18.13 -18.85 28.43
C GLY A 236 17.28 -18.29 27.28
N ALA A 237 16.12 -18.88 26.96
CA ALA A 237 15.24 -18.38 25.90
C ALA A 237 14.81 -16.92 26.09
N ALA A 238 14.34 -16.56 27.29
CA ALA A 238 13.92 -15.20 27.61
C ALA A 238 15.05 -14.17 27.42
N GLU A 239 16.28 -14.50 27.85
CA GLU A 239 17.45 -13.62 27.67
C GLU A 239 17.87 -13.54 26.20
N ALA A 240 17.83 -14.64 25.46
CA ALA A 240 18.13 -14.63 24.02
C ALA A 240 17.17 -13.71 23.25
N VAL A 241 15.86 -13.79 23.55
CA VAL A 241 14.85 -12.92 22.93
C VAL A 241 15.03 -11.46 23.34
N ALA A 242 15.17 -11.17 24.64
CA ALA A 242 15.36 -9.81 25.13
C ALA A 242 16.67 -9.18 24.62
N GLY A 243 17.75 -9.97 24.60
CA GLY A 243 19.05 -9.63 24.04
C GLY A 243 18.96 -9.27 22.57
N TYR A 244 18.30 -10.11 21.76
CA TYR A 244 18.05 -9.84 20.34
C TYR A 244 17.29 -8.52 20.13
N LEU A 245 16.16 -8.32 20.83
CA LEU A 245 15.33 -7.12 20.65
C LEU A 245 16.13 -5.84 20.94
N ARG A 246 16.95 -5.84 22.01
CA ARG A 246 17.82 -4.71 22.35
C ARG A 246 18.91 -4.49 21.29
N ALA A 247 19.62 -5.56 20.91
CA ALA A 247 20.73 -5.48 19.98
C ALA A 247 20.28 -5.05 18.57
N GLU A 248 19.17 -5.58 18.08
CA GLU A 248 18.62 -5.25 16.76
C GLU A 248 18.03 -3.83 16.73
N ALA A 249 17.36 -3.38 17.80
CA ALA A 249 16.90 -1.99 17.90
C ALA A 249 18.07 -1.00 17.85
N ALA A 250 19.14 -1.27 18.62
CA ALA A 250 20.35 -0.46 18.61
C ALA A 250 21.04 -0.45 17.24
N ALA A 251 21.14 -1.61 16.58
CA ALA A 251 21.72 -1.70 15.24
C ALA A 251 20.91 -0.92 14.19
N ARG A 252 19.57 -1.00 14.23
CA ARG A 252 18.71 -0.24 13.31
C ARG A 252 18.75 1.26 13.55
N GLU A 253 18.86 1.69 14.81
CA GLU A 253 19.06 3.11 15.13
C GLU A 253 20.39 3.61 14.59
N GLU A 254 21.47 2.86 14.81
CA GLU A 254 22.79 3.21 14.31
C GLU A 254 22.83 3.26 12.78
N LEU A 255 22.18 2.32 12.11
CA LEU A 255 22.11 2.26 10.64
C LEU A 255 21.52 3.53 10.03
N LYS A 256 20.69 4.28 10.77
CA LYS A 256 20.16 5.57 10.29
C LYS A 256 21.28 6.57 10.01
N GLY A 257 22.42 6.50 10.71
CA GLY A 257 23.59 7.34 10.50
C GLY A 257 24.45 6.97 9.28
N TYR A 258 24.01 6.02 8.46
CA TYR A 258 24.77 5.49 7.32
C TYR A 258 24.07 5.73 5.99
N THR A 259 24.87 5.95 4.95
CA THR A 259 24.50 5.70 3.57
C THR A 259 25.17 4.44 3.07
N PHE A 260 24.52 3.71 2.16
CA PHE A 260 25.08 2.52 1.52
C PHE A 260 24.48 2.30 0.14
N LEU A 261 25.14 1.48 -0.67
CA LEU A 261 24.64 1.01 -1.95
C LEU A 261 23.89 -0.32 -1.76
N ARG A 262 22.79 -0.47 -2.48
CA ARG A 262 22.06 -1.74 -2.64
C ARG A 262 22.04 -2.11 -4.12
N ASP A 263 22.74 -3.17 -4.50
CA ASP A 263 22.71 -3.76 -5.85
C ASP A 263 21.81 -5.00 -5.82
N VAL A 264 20.58 -4.84 -6.32
CA VAL A 264 19.61 -5.94 -6.45
C VAL A 264 19.77 -6.58 -7.81
N LEU A 265 20.02 -7.89 -7.84
CA LEU A 265 20.02 -8.73 -9.03
C LEU A 265 19.00 -9.86 -8.83
N ILE A 266 18.00 -9.91 -9.71
CA ILE A 266 16.99 -10.96 -9.76
C ILE A 266 17.02 -11.58 -11.16
N GLN A 267 17.04 -12.90 -11.24
CA GLN A 267 17.13 -13.65 -12.49
C GLN A 267 16.06 -14.72 -12.56
N THR A 268 15.41 -14.87 -13.71
CA THR A 268 14.57 -16.04 -14.01
C THR A 268 15.44 -17.12 -14.63
N VAL A 269 15.25 -18.37 -14.20
CA VAL A 269 16.03 -19.52 -14.66
C VAL A 269 15.12 -20.45 -15.46
N ASP A 270 15.56 -20.86 -16.64
CA ASP A 270 14.79 -21.78 -17.49
C ASP A 270 14.92 -23.25 -17.06
N GLU A 271 14.26 -24.15 -17.78
CA GLU A 271 14.26 -25.59 -17.50
C GLU A 271 15.64 -26.25 -17.65
N LYS A 272 16.56 -25.62 -18.40
CA LYS A 272 17.95 -26.10 -18.56
C LYS A 272 18.87 -25.61 -17.44
N GLY A 273 18.38 -24.73 -16.57
CA GLY A 273 19.16 -24.15 -15.48
C GLY A 273 19.87 -22.84 -15.87
N GLU A 274 19.60 -22.32 -17.06
CA GLU A 274 20.24 -21.12 -17.62
C GLU A 274 19.44 -19.85 -17.30
N VAL A 275 20.12 -18.71 -17.24
CA VAL A 275 19.47 -17.41 -17.01
C VAL A 275 18.68 -17.01 -18.25
N SER A 276 17.38 -16.80 -18.09
CA SER A 276 16.43 -16.46 -19.17
C SER A 276 15.95 -15.00 -19.15
N GLY A 277 16.22 -14.28 -18.07
CA GLY A 277 15.82 -12.89 -17.89
C GLY A 277 16.40 -12.31 -16.60
N GLU A 278 16.54 -11.00 -16.57
CA GLU A 278 17.21 -10.28 -15.48
C GLU A 278 16.46 -9.00 -15.09
N TYR A 279 16.46 -8.70 -13.80
CA TYR A 279 16.15 -7.42 -13.20
C TYR A 279 17.36 -7.00 -12.38
N ARG A 280 17.90 -5.82 -12.67
CA ARG A 280 19.01 -5.26 -11.90
C ARG A 280 18.73 -3.83 -11.50
N ARG A 281 18.89 -3.48 -10.24
CA ARG A 281 18.71 -2.12 -9.71
C ARG A 281 19.80 -1.81 -8.70
N LEU A 282 20.65 -0.85 -9.04
CA LEU A 282 21.65 -0.27 -8.15
C LEU A 282 21.12 1.06 -7.60
N SER A 283 21.00 1.15 -6.28
CA SER A 283 20.52 2.35 -5.60
C SER A 283 21.44 2.75 -4.45
N ARG A 284 21.49 4.05 -4.14
CA ARG A 284 22.02 4.56 -2.87
C ARG A 284 20.88 4.79 -1.89
N LEU A 285 21.05 4.28 -0.68
CA LEU A 285 20.10 4.41 0.40
C LEU A 285 20.65 5.40 1.43
N VAL A 286 19.75 6.23 1.92
CA VAL A 286 19.98 7.20 2.99
C VAL A 286 18.75 7.18 3.90
N PHE A 287 18.96 7.39 5.19
CA PHE A 287 17.86 7.69 6.11
C PHE A 287 17.81 9.19 6.35
N ASP A 288 16.64 9.78 6.26
CA ASP A 288 16.41 11.16 6.64
C ASP A 288 16.30 11.29 8.17
N ASP A 289 16.30 12.54 8.64
CA ASP A 289 16.25 12.88 10.07
C ASP A 289 14.94 12.41 10.77
N THR A 290 13.91 12.01 10.02
CA THR A 290 12.66 11.42 10.55
C THR A 290 12.71 9.90 10.62
N GLY A 291 13.81 9.29 10.19
CA GLY A 291 13.97 7.84 10.03
C GLY A 291 13.31 7.30 8.74
N GLY A 292 12.81 8.18 7.88
CA GLY A 292 12.31 7.85 6.55
C GLY A 292 13.47 7.44 5.65
N ARG A 293 13.24 6.44 4.79
CA ARG A 293 14.27 5.99 3.86
C ARG A 293 14.13 6.67 2.52
N VAL A 294 15.22 7.27 2.06
CA VAL A 294 15.33 7.85 0.72
C VAL A 294 16.18 6.93 -0.14
N GLU A 295 15.63 6.52 -1.29
CA GLU A 295 16.32 5.71 -2.28
C GLU A 295 16.60 6.55 -3.53
N ARG A 296 17.89 6.74 -3.85
CA ARG A 296 18.32 7.31 -5.12
C ARG A 296 18.76 6.19 -6.06
N VAL A 297 18.03 5.98 -7.14
CA VAL A 297 18.40 5.01 -8.18
C VAL A 297 19.62 5.53 -8.94
N ILE A 298 20.69 4.74 -8.99
CA ILE A 298 21.92 5.04 -9.74
C ILE A 298 21.87 4.37 -11.11
N SER A 299 21.43 3.11 -11.16
CA SER A 299 21.32 2.34 -12.40
C SER A 299 20.13 1.40 -12.35
N PHE A 300 19.34 1.40 -13.42
CA PHE A 300 18.20 0.50 -13.59
C PHE A 300 18.04 0.14 -15.08
N PRO A 301 18.86 -0.81 -15.60
CA PRO A 301 18.69 -1.31 -16.96
C PRO A 301 17.31 -1.91 -17.17
N LYS A 302 16.83 -1.89 -18.42
CA LYS A 302 15.50 -2.41 -18.79
C LYS A 302 15.37 -3.89 -18.38
N PRO A 303 14.42 -4.24 -17.50
CA PRO A 303 14.23 -5.63 -17.09
C PRO A 303 13.81 -6.55 -18.23
N THR A 304 14.27 -7.79 -18.20
CA THR A 304 14.00 -8.83 -19.20
C THR A 304 13.41 -10.11 -18.60
N LEU A 305 13.02 -10.08 -17.31
CA LEU A 305 12.42 -11.19 -16.59
C LEU A 305 11.30 -11.87 -17.40
N LYS A 306 11.25 -13.21 -17.32
CA LYS A 306 10.25 -14.02 -18.00
C LYS A 306 9.26 -14.57 -17.00
N ASN A 307 7.97 -14.33 -17.23
CA ASN A 307 6.88 -14.85 -16.40
C ASN A 307 6.95 -14.42 -14.92
N LEU A 308 7.73 -13.39 -14.60
CA LEU A 308 7.87 -12.82 -13.27
C LEU A 308 7.88 -11.29 -13.39
N ASN A 309 7.06 -10.63 -12.58
CA ASN A 309 7.03 -9.18 -12.46
C ASN A 309 7.41 -8.82 -11.04
N ILE A 310 8.26 -7.80 -10.89
CA ILE A 310 8.60 -7.23 -9.58
C ILE A 310 7.51 -6.24 -9.18
N THR A 311 6.90 -6.46 -8.02
CA THR A 311 5.77 -5.69 -7.50
C THR A 311 6.22 -4.62 -6.50
N ALA A 312 5.28 -3.78 -6.05
CA ALA A 312 5.54 -2.84 -4.97
C ALA A 312 5.84 -3.56 -3.65
N GLU A 313 5.20 -4.70 -3.41
CA GLU A 313 5.46 -5.57 -2.26
C GLU A 313 6.91 -6.08 -2.27
N ASP A 314 7.40 -6.57 -3.41
CA ASP A 314 8.80 -7.02 -3.55
C ASP A 314 9.80 -5.89 -3.25
N LEU A 315 9.53 -4.68 -3.71
CA LEU A 315 10.38 -3.51 -3.41
C LEU A 315 10.33 -3.13 -1.93
N ALA A 316 9.19 -3.33 -1.27
CA ALA A 316 9.05 -3.16 0.17
C ALA A 316 9.80 -4.26 0.94
N ASP A 317 9.79 -5.52 0.47
CA ASP A 317 10.60 -6.62 1.03
C ASP A 317 12.08 -6.32 1.02
N LEU A 318 12.59 -5.94 -0.16
CA LEU A 318 13.99 -5.58 -0.40
C LEU A 318 14.44 -4.44 0.52
N SER A 319 13.49 -3.66 1.03
CA SER A 319 13.73 -2.51 1.90
C SER A 319 13.51 -2.85 3.39
N GLY A 320 12.57 -3.73 3.74
CA GLY A 320 12.24 -4.04 5.13
C GLY A 320 12.60 -5.47 5.51
N LEU A 321 11.71 -6.39 5.16
CA LEU A 321 11.72 -7.77 5.63
C LEU A 321 13.00 -8.54 5.27
N GLN A 322 13.50 -8.39 4.05
CA GLN A 322 14.66 -9.16 3.59
C GLN A 322 15.97 -8.79 4.31
N PRO A 323 16.36 -7.52 4.41
CA PRO A 323 17.57 -7.14 5.15
C PRO A 323 17.45 -7.32 6.68
N PHE A 324 16.26 -7.18 7.25
CA PHE A 324 16.10 -7.02 8.70
C PHE A 324 15.26 -8.10 9.42
N GLY A 325 14.54 -8.94 8.68
CA GLY A 325 13.62 -9.92 9.26
C GLY A 325 12.37 -9.27 9.85
N PRO A 326 11.91 -9.66 11.05
CA PRO A 326 10.67 -9.19 11.63
C PRO A 326 10.73 -7.70 11.97
N ASP A 327 9.60 -7.01 11.87
CA ASP A 327 9.50 -5.64 12.38
C ASP A 327 9.42 -5.62 13.91
N LEU A 328 10.34 -4.90 14.56
CA LEU A 328 10.44 -4.84 16.01
C LEU A 328 9.32 -3.99 16.63
N SER A 329 8.79 -2.98 15.93
CA SER A 329 7.64 -2.21 16.42
C SER A 329 6.36 -3.02 16.47
N GLU A 330 6.33 -4.16 15.79
CA GLU A 330 5.22 -5.10 15.74
C GLU A 330 5.51 -6.38 16.51
N GLY A 331 6.35 -6.34 17.56
CA GLY A 331 6.78 -7.52 18.32
C GLY A 331 5.63 -8.41 18.82
N GLY A 332 4.48 -7.83 19.16
CA GLY A 332 3.26 -8.56 19.54
C GLY A 332 2.61 -9.38 18.43
N ARG A 333 3.04 -9.23 17.16
CA ARG A 333 2.57 -10.00 16.00
C ARG A 333 3.33 -11.31 15.80
N TYR A 334 4.39 -11.56 16.56
CA TYR A 334 5.20 -12.77 16.41
C TYR A 334 5.16 -13.64 17.67
N ARG A 335 4.94 -14.94 17.46
CA ARG A 335 5.35 -15.96 18.42
C ARG A 335 6.82 -16.24 18.17
N ILE A 336 7.63 -15.95 19.18
CA ILE A 336 9.08 -16.12 19.13
C ILE A 336 9.41 -17.36 19.96
N SER A 337 10.06 -18.35 19.33
CA SER A 337 10.52 -19.56 20.01
C SER A 337 12.03 -19.68 19.90
N TYR A 338 12.71 -19.92 21.01
CA TYR A 338 14.14 -20.21 21.03
C TYR A 338 14.40 -21.67 20.63
N LYS A 339 15.25 -21.88 19.62
CA LYS A 339 15.55 -23.19 19.04
C LYS A 339 16.85 -23.82 19.58
N GLY A 340 17.56 -23.12 20.46
CA GLY A 340 18.84 -23.55 21.00
C GLY A 340 20.04 -22.85 20.33
N GLU A 341 21.22 -23.39 20.59
CA GLU A 341 22.47 -22.87 20.06
C GLU A 341 23.07 -23.81 19.02
N ILE A 342 23.73 -23.21 18.03
CA ILE A 342 24.55 -23.91 17.03
C ILE A 342 25.94 -23.29 17.03
N GLU A 343 26.92 -24.07 16.59
CA GLU A 343 28.26 -23.56 16.31
C GLU A 343 28.45 -23.45 14.79
N GLU A 344 28.77 -22.26 14.31
CA GLU A 344 28.99 -22.00 12.89
C GLU A 344 30.17 -21.04 12.73
N GLY A 345 31.18 -21.45 11.94
CA GLY A 345 32.36 -20.62 11.69
C GLY A 345 33.18 -20.26 12.94
N GLY A 346 33.12 -21.08 13.99
CA GLY A 346 33.76 -20.82 15.28
C GLY A 346 33.02 -19.81 16.16
N GLU A 347 31.82 -19.36 15.77
CA GLU A 347 30.93 -18.55 16.60
C GLU A 347 29.76 -19.40 17.12
N ARG A 348 29.42 -19.22 18.41
CA ARG A 348 28.19 -19.77 18.99
C ARG A 348 27.02 -18.86 18.65
N LEU A 349 26.00 -19.41 17.98
CA LEU A 349 24.82 -18.69 17.52
C LEU A 349 23.56 -19.25 18.20
N GLN A 350 22.78 -18.37 18.81
CA GLN A 350 21.43 -18.63 19.29
C GLN A 350 20.44 -18.47 18.13
N VAL A 351 19.49 -19.41 18.01
CA VAL A 351 18.50 -19.41 16.92
C VAL A 351 17.12 -19.04 17.45
N LEU A 352 16.58 -17.92 16.98
CA LEU A 352 15.23 -17.45 17.31
C LEU A 352 14.31 -17.65 16.11
N ARG A 353 13.26 -18.43 16.28
CA ARG A 353 12.26 -18.66 15.24
C ARG A 353 11.07 -17.74 15.43
N PHE A 354 10.71 -17.04 14.37
CA PHE A 354 9.59 -16.11 14.28
C PHE A 354 8.47 -16.74 13.47
N ARG A 355 7.30 -16.84 14.10
CA ARG A 355 6.06 -17.19 13.43
C ARG A 355 5.04 -16.08 13.64
N PRO A 356 4.31 -15.63 12.62
CA PRO A 356 3.18 -14.74 12.81
C PRO A 356 2.18 -15.36 13.81
N ALA A 357 1.83 -14.65 14.86
CA ALA A 357 0.92 -15.09 15.94
C ALA A 357 -0.56 -15.00 15.56
N GLY A 358 -0.86 -14.45 14.37
CA GLY A 358 -2.20 -14.36 13.81
C GLY A 358 -2.14 -14.12 12.30
N ALA A 359 -3.29 -14.20 11.64
CA ALA A 359 -3.40 -13.84 10.23
C ALA A 359 -3.49 -12.31 10.09
N GLY A 360 -2.73 -11.72 9.16
CA GLY A 360 -2.81 -10.29 8.84
C GLY A 360 -1.47 -9.69 8.40
N GLY A 361 -1.55 -8.70 7.50
CA GLY A 361 -0.44 -7.88 7.01
C GLY A 361 0.74 -8.63 6.37
N ARG A 362 1.69 -7.89 5.82
CA ARG A 362 2.99 -8.45 5.44
C ARG A 362 3.79 -8.79 6.69
N ALA A 363 4.27 -10.03 6.81
CA ALA A 363 4.98 -10.52 7.98
C ALA A 363 6.16 -11.43 7.62
N PHE A 364 7.14 -11.49 8.52
CA PHE A 364 8.28 -12.40 8.44
C PHE A 364 7.93 -13.77 9.01
N ARG A 365 8.21 -14.84 8.27
CA ARG A 365 8.27 -16.19 8.84
C ARG A 365 9.66 -16.76 8.62
N GLY A 366 10.36 -17.12 9.69
CA GLY A 366 11.71 -17.61 9.57
C GLY A 366 12.49 -17.65 10.88
N GLU A 367 13.80 -17.61 10.75
CA GLU A 367 14.77 -17.73 11.84
C GLU A 367 15.77 -16.58 11.79
N VAL A 368 16.11 -16.08 12.97
CA VAL A 368 17.15 -15.08 13.19
C VAL A 368 18.25 -15.73 14.01
N PHE A 369 19.48 -15.65 13.53
CA PHE A 369 20.67 -16.20 14.16
C PHE A 369 21.44 -15.06 14.81
N VAL A 370 21.58 -15.12 16.13
CA VAL A 370 22.22 -14.09 16.94
C VAL A 370 23.44 -14.65 17.66
N ARG A 371 24.52 -13.89 17.81
CA ARG A 371 25.69 -14.38 18.56
C ARG A 371 25.36 -14.54 20.03
N ALA A 372 25.78 -15.65 20.64
CA ALA A 372 25.57 -15.90 22.05
C ALA A 372 26.30 -14.89 22.97
N SER A 373 27.35 -14.22 22.47
CA SER A 373 28.17 -13.28 23.24
C SER A 373 27.56 -11.89 23.39
N ASP A 374 26.86 -11.39 22.36
CA ASP A 374 26.36 -10.00 22.31
C ASP A 374 24.98 -9.84 21.65
N HIS A 375 24.31 -10.95 21.34
CA HIS A 375 22.99 -11.03 20.72
C HIS A 375 22.84 -10.29 19.39
N ARG A 376 23.94 -9.90 18.74
CA ARG A 376 23.87 -9.24 17.44
C ARG A 376 23.51 -10.25 16.35
N VAL A 377 22.65 -9.81 15.43
CA VAL A 377 22.19 -10.61 14.30
C VAL A 377 23.33 -10.83 13.31
N VAL A 378 23.62 -12.09 13.00
CA VAL A 378 24.62 -12.50 12.01
C VAL A 378 23.94 -12.97 10.73
N ARG A 379 22.77 -13.60 10.87
CA ARG A 379 22.01 -14.13 9.74
C ARG A 379 20.51 -14.05 10.00
N VAL A 380 19.75 -13.77 8.95
CA VAL A 380 18.28 -13.86 8.91
C VAL A 380 17.92 -14.81 7.77
N ARG A 381 17.09 -15.82 8.03
CA ARG A 381 16.60 -16.75 7.02
C ARG A 381 15.09 -16.84 7.10
N GLY A 382 14.37 -16.63 6.01
CA GLY A 382 12.93 -16.73 6.07
C GLY A 382 12.24 -16.38 4.76
N LYS A 383 10.95 -16.09 4.87
CA LYS A 383 10.09 -15.73 3.76
C LYS A 383 9.04 -14.74 4.23
N SER A 384 8.61 -13.90 3.30
CA SER A 384 7.52 -12.96 3.50
C SER A 384 6.18 -13.62 3.24
N LEU A 385 5.22 -13.31 4.11
CA LEU A 385 3.85 -13.80 4.05
C LEU A 385 2.87 -12.62 4.13
N PRO A 386 1.63 -12.77 3.68
CA PRO A 386 1.11 -13.91 2.90
C PRO A 386 1.56 -13.85 1.43
N ASP A 387 1.60 -15.01 0.77
CA ASP A 387 1.84 -15.09 -0.67
C ASP A 387 0.64 -14.55 -1.48
N GLY A 388 -0.60 -14.86 -1.09
CA GLY A 388 -1.79 -14.47 -1.86
C GLY A 388 -1.73 -14.97 -3.31
N GLU A 389 -1.93 -14.07 -4.28
CA GLU A 389 -1.71 -14.34 -5.72
C GLU A 389 -0.25 -14.17 -6.17
N GLN A 390 0.59 -13.57 -5.32
CA GLN A 390 2.02 -13.39 -5.56
C GLN A 390 2.82 -14.55 -4.95
N ARG A 391 4.13 -14.61 -5.20
CA ARG A 391 5.01 -15.60 -4.57
C ARG A 391 6.31 -14.93 -4.18
N PHE A 392 6.62 -14.96 -2.90
CA PHE A 392 7.88 -14.45 -2.38
C PHE A 392 8.89 -15.59 -2.21
N PRO A 393 10.17 -15.38 -2.60
CA PRO A 393 11.18 -16.40 -2.39
C PRO A 393 11.54 -16.53 -0.92
N ALA A 394 11.89 -17.75 -0.49
CA ALA A 394 12.67 -17.92 0.71
C ALA A 394 14.07 -17.30 0.51
N PHE A 395 14.53 -16.53 1.48
CA PHE A 395 15.79 -15.80 1.41
C PHE A 395 16.65 -16.06 2.64
N GLU A 396 17.94 -15.83 2.47
CA GLU A 396 18.93 -15.73 3.53
C GLU A 396 19.68 -14.40 3.40
N THR A 397 19.77 -13.65 4.48
CA THR A 397 20.58 -12.43 4.60
C THR A 397 21.69 -12.66 5.61
N ARG A 398 22.94 -12.42 5.20
CA ARG A 398 24.12 -12.41 6.06
C ARG A 398 24.52 -10.97 6.39
N ARG A 399 24.95 -10.76 7.63
CA ARG A 399 25.45 -9.49 8.11
C ARG A 399 26.95 -9.57 8.35
N GLU A 400 27.64 -8.49 8.02
CA GLU A 400 29.09 -8.37 8.20
C GLU A 400 29.42 -7.11 9.02
N ARG A 401 30.66 -7.07 9.54
CA ARG A 401 31.12 -5.92 10.32
C ARG A 401 31.36 -4.72 9.40
N VAL A 402 30.71 -3.62 9.75
CA VAL A 402 30.93 -2.29 9.19
C VAL A 402 31.62 -1.43 10.25
N ASP A 403 32.64 -0.67 9.84
CA ASP A 403 33.47 0.19 10.68
C ASP A 403 34.02 -0.52 11.94
N GLY A 404 34.33 -1.81 11.80
CA GLY A 404 34.84 -2.65 12.90
C GLY A 404 33.85 -2.92 14.04
N THR A 405 32.66 -2.30 14.01
CA THR A 405 31.81 -2.18 15.20
C THR A 405 30.40 -2.70 15.00
N HIS A 406 29.73 -2.46 13.87
CA HIS A 406 28.29 -2.78 13.70
C HIS A 406 28.08 -3.94 12.73
N LEU A 407 27.11 -4.82 12.98
CA LEU A 407 26.71 -5.87 12.04
C LEU A 407 25.53 -5.39 11.21
N PHE A 408 25.78 -5.05 9.96
CA PHE A 408 24.76 -4.62 9.00
C PHE A 408 24.60 -5.63 7.87
N PRO A 409 23.43 -5.65 7.17
CA PRO A 409 23.24 -6.47 5.98
C PRO A 409 24.40 -6.30 5.01
N ALA A 410 24.92 -7.40 4.47
CA ALA A 410 25.99 -7.38 3.48
C ALA A 410 25.57 -8.12 2.21
N TYR A 411 24.84 -9.22 2.39
CA TYR A 411 24.45 -10.09 1.29
C TYR A 411 23.10 -10.76 1.57
N THR A 412 22.13 -10.60 0.68
CA THR A 412 20.90 -11.40 0.64
C THR A 412 20.91 -12.31 -0.57
N SER A 413 20.54 -13.57 -0.41
CA SER A 413 20.36 -14.51 -1.52
C SER A 413 19.06 -15.29 -1.44
N ALA A 414 18.54 -15.66 -2.61
CA ALA A 414 17.51 -16.67 -2.77
C ALA A 414 17.78 -17.51 -4.03
N ASP A 415 17.49 -18.81 -4.00
CA ASP A 415 17.29 -19.66 -5.18
C ASP A 415 16.06 -20.49 -4.86
N ASP A 416 14.92 -20.15 -5.47
CA ASP A 416 13.63 -20.72 -5.11
C ASP A 416 12.76 -20.94 -6.36
N LEU A 417 11.85 -21.91 -6.26
CA LEU A 417 10.86 -22.22 -7.29
C LEU A 417 9.51 -21.63 -6.88
N LEU A 418 9.17 -20.48 -7.45
CA LEU A 418 7.91 -19.80 -7.19
C LEU A 418 6.74 -20.53 -7.89
N VAL A 419 5.81 -21.07 -7.11
CA VAL A 419 4.68 -21.87 -7.62
C VAL A 419 3.40 -21.04 -7.68
N PHE A 420 3.15 -20.36 -8.79
CA PHE A 420 1.88 -19.66 -9.05
C PHE A 420 0.78 -20.65 -9.47
N PRO A 421 -0.52 -20.27 -9.43
CA PRO A 421 -1.59 -21.22 -9.73
C PRO A 421 -1.53 -21.82 -11.15
N GLN A 422 -1.04 -21.05 -12.15
CA GLN A 422 -0.98 -21.50 -13.54
C GLN A 422 0.45 -21.72 -14.07
N ARG A 423 1.49 -21.43 -13.27
CA ARG A 423 2.88 -21.50 -13.74
C ARG A 423 3.86 -21.65 -12.60
N ARG A 424 5.05 -22.17 -12.90
CA ARG A 424 6.18 -22.24 -11.97
C ARG A 424 7.32 -21.42 -12.54
N VAL A 425 8.00 -20.65 -11.71
CA VAL A 425 9.13 -19.82 -12.13
C VAL A 425 10.27 -20.02 -11.15
N ARG A 426 11.37 -20.62 -11.63
CA ARG A 426 12.60 -20.66 -10.84
C ARG A 426 13.25 -19.29 -10.90
N MET A 427 13.61 -18.76 -9.75
CA MET A 427 14.28 -17.47 -9.65
C MET A 427 15.49 -17.54 -8.74
N ARG A 428 16.51 -16.75 -9.10
CA ARG A 428 17.68 -16.49 -8.26
C ARG A 428 17.69 -15.01 -7.91
N MET A 429 18.01 -14.71 -6.66
CA MET A 429 18.17 -13.35 -6.18
C MET A 429 19.50 -13.21 -5.48
N THR A 430 20.15 -12.08 -5.72
CA THR A 430 21.33 -11.61 -5.01
C THR A 430 21.17 -10.13 -4.74
N VAL A 431 21.24 -9.73 -3.48
CA VAL A 431 21.29 -8.33 -3.08
C VAL A 431 22.60 -8.10 -2.35
N ARG A 432 23.40 -7.15 -2.85
CA ARG A 432 24.64 -6.73 -2.18
C ARG A 432 24.43 -5.38 -1.53
N TYR A 433 24.84 -5.27 -0.28
CA TYR A 433 24.85 -4.03 0.48
C TYR A 433 26.31 -3.63 0.70
N THR A 434 26.73 -2.54 0.08
CA THR A 434 28.14 -2.14 0.02
C THR A 434 28.32 -0.65 0.25
N ASP A 435 29.56 -0.19 0.35
CA ASP A 435 29.89 1.23 0.45
C ASP A 435 29.17 1.92 1.62
N TYR A 436 29.12 1.24 2.77
CA TYR A 436 28.65 1.82 4.02
C TYR A 436 29.54 2.99 4.40
N ARG A 437 28.94 4.18 4.54
CA ARG A 437 29.62 5.39 4.98
C ARG A 437 28.79 6.10 6.02
N ARG A 438 29.40 6.38 7.16
CA ARG A 438 28.81 7.20 8.21
C ARG A 438 28.82 8.66 7.80
N PHE A 439 27.74 9.38 8.04
CA PHE A 439 27.72 10.85 7.92
C PHE A 439 27.80 11.49 9.30
N LEU A 440 28.56 12.59 9.42
CA LEU A 440 28.88 13.25 10.69
C LEU A 440 27.88 14.36 11.10
N GLY A 441 26.78 14.55 10.36
CA GLY A 441 25.82 15.65 10.58
C GLY A 441 24.38 15.28 10.22
N LYS A 442 23.42 16.16 10.53
CA LYS A 442 22.00 16.00 10.14
C LYS A 442 21.87 15.93 8.62
N VAL A 443 21.07 14.99 8.11
CA VAL A 443 20.85 14.82 6.68
C VAL A 443 19.50 15.42 6.32
N SER A 444 19.53 16.68 5.93
CA SER A 444 18.43 17.31 5.21
C SER A 444 18.56 16.99 3.72
N VAL A 445 17.64 16.21 3.17
CA VAL A 445 17.57 15.99 1.73
C VAL A 445 17.00 17.25 1.08
N VAL A 446 17.83 17.93 0.29
CA VAL A 446 17.46 19.13 -0.49
C VAL A 446 17.41 18.70 -1.96
N GLU A 447 16.32 19.00 -2.67
CA GLU A 447 16.24 18.77 -4.12
C GLU A 447 17.21 19.72 -4.83
N GLU A 448 18.24 19.18 -5.51
CA GLU A 448 19.06 19.97 -6.43
C GLU A 448 18.24 20.27 -7.69
N GLY A 449 18.01 21.57 -7.94
CA GLY A 449 17.45 22.06 -9.20
C GLY A 449 18.34 21.71 -10.38
N GLU A 450 17.73 21.37 -11.50
CA GLU A 450 18.42 21.04 -12.75
C GLU A 450 19.44 22.13 -13.14
N PRO A 451 20.65 21.75 -13.60
CA PRO A 451 21.57 22.73 -14.18
C PRO A 451 20.94 23.25 -15.47
N GLY A 452 20.58 24.53 -15.46
CA GLY A 452 19.99 25.22 -16.60
C GLY A 452 20.87 25.09 -17.84
N SER A 453 20.24 24.73 -18.96
CA SER A 453 20.84 24.86 -20.28
C SER A 453 21.12 26.35 -20.51
N GLN A 454 22.40 26.72 -20.58
CA GLN A 454 22.80 27.99 -21.16
C GLN A 454 22.72 27.87 -22.69
N ASN A 455 21.88 28.73 -23.26
CA ASN A 455 21.79 29.24 -24.64
C ASN A 455 22.14 28.33 -25.82
#